data_AF-A0A945CXH3-F1
#
_entry.id   AF-A0A945CXH3-F1
#
_cell.length_a   1.000
_cell.length_b   1.000
_cell.length_c   1.000
_cell.angle_alpha   90.00
_cell.angle_beta   90.00
_cell.angle_gamma   90.00
#
_symmetry.space_group_name_H-M   'P 1'
#
loop_
_entity.id
_entity.type
_entity.pdbx_description
1 polymer ?
#
loop_
_entity_poly.entity_id
_entity_poly.type
_entity_poly.pdbx_seq_one_letter_code
_entity_poly.pdbx_strand_id
1 'polypeptide(L)'
;MRYKPVILLPLLILGCNNSPTESDRVEVPIPTQTGEEIYMMYCASCHGAQGDGNGMIQLDRPARSFVDGGFSFGNTVYAISKTTASGIPGTPMPPFADILTQQQINRVATHVRSFSPTIEDASLDQTEMVVVDKPLVARGMIPAINSELQLHPRGIVIGNPDRFSYEYRVDDVRLLSVRQGRFIRRVDWGERGGSPLELLGGIVVLVEEGNPAGMFSTQSGGTLRAQLRATNTMQEYGIIKYDLITQNGDVVASISETCIPTTGTRTLIEQRLIIDAKEPILIQPPSSTDVSNAPLIPAGKHEFIITHAIYEGNTK
;
A
#
# COMPACT_ATOMS: atom_id res chain seq x y z
N MET A 1 -48.30 -37.82 90.44
CA MET A 1 -47.82 -38.28 89.11
C MET A 1 -46.42 -37.75 88.92
N ARG A 2 -45.47 -38.64 88.62
CA ARG A 2 -44.02 -38.38 88.60
C ARG A 2 -43.63 -37.52 87.37
N TYR A 3 -43.23 -36.27 87.59
CA TYR A 3 -42.50 -35.50 86.60
C TYR A 3 -41.01 -35.78 86.76
N LYS A 4 -40.37 -36.33 85.72
CA LYS A 4 -38.92 -36.53 85.66
C LYS A 4 -38.24 -35.16 85.51
N PRO A 5 -37.17 -34.85 86.26
CA PRO A 5 -36.38 -33.65 86.03
C PRO A 5 -35.55 -33.83 84.76
N VAL A 6 -35.74 -32.94 83.79
CA VAL A 6 -34.91 -32.84 82.58
C VAL A 6 -33.68 -32.02 82.94
N ILE A 7 -32.51 -32.65 82.89
CA ILE A 7 -31.21 -32.02 83.09
C ILE A 7 -30.89 -31.22 81.82
N LEU A 8 -30.72 -29.90 81.97
CA LEU A 8 -30.32 -28.98 80.91
C LEU A 8 -28.80 -29.05 80.73
N LEU A 9 -28.35 -29.73 79.69
CA LEU A 9 -26.93 -29.80 79.29
C LEU A 9 -26.60 -28.56 78.42
N PRO A 10 -25.54 -27.78 78.71
CA PRO A 10 -25.22 -26.61 77.92
C PRO A 10 -24.64 -27.05 76.56
N LEU A 11 -25.35 -26.72 75.49
CA LEU A 11 -24.97 -27.03 74.12
C LEU A 11 -23.98 -25.95 73.63
N LEU A 12 -22.69 -26.20 73.82
CA LEU A 12 -21.62 -25.48 73.12
C LEU A 12 -21.59 -26.00 71.67
N ILE A 13 -22.25 -25.30 70.75
CA ILE A 13 -22.03 -25.50 69.32
C ILE A 13 -21.30 -24.28 68.79
N LEU A 14 -20.05 -24.52 68.41
CA LEU A 14 -19.19 -23.63 67.65
C LEU A 14 -19.99 -22.98 66.51
N GLY A 15 -19.94 -21.65 66.43
CA GLY A 15 -20.40 -20.93 65.25
C GLY A 15 -19.53 -21.36 64.06
N CYS A 16 -20.11 -22.14 63.14
CA CYS A 16 -19.53 -22.34 61.81
C CYS A 16 -19.73 -21.04 61.02
N ASN A 17 -18.79 -20.10 61.20
CA ASN A 17 -18.71 -18.90 60.41
C ASN A 17 -18.08 -19.24 59.04
N ASN A 18 -18.82 -19.93 58.19
CA ASN A 18 -18.39 -20.21 56.82
C ASN A 18 -18.86 -19.07 55.90
N SER A 19 -18.22 -17.91 56.03
CA SER A 19 -18.17 -16.98 54.91
C SER A 19 -17.35 -17.66 53.81
N PRO A 20 -17.86 -17.81 52.57
CA PRO A 20 -17.11 -18.44 51.51
C PRO A 20 -15.84 -17.61 51.28
N THR A 21 -14.69 -18.24 51.46
CA THR A 21 -13.39 -17.69 51.10
C THR A 21 -13.37 -17.37 49.61
N GLU A 22 -12.74 -16.26 49.23
CA GLU A 22 -12.56 -15.75 47.86
C GLU A 22 -11.90 -16.76 46.89
N SER A 23 -11.43 -17.89 47.40
CA SER A 23 -10.77 -19.00 46.71
C SER A 23 -11.71 -20.03 46.05
N ASP A 24 -13.03 -19.93 46.19
CA ASP A 24 -13.99 -20.89 45.59
C ASP A 24 -14.68 -20.36 44.32
N ARG A 25 -14.17 -19.27 43.72
CA ARG A 25 -14.56 -18.91 42.35
C ARG A 25 -13.88 -19.88 41.40
N VAL A 26 -14.60 -20.93 41.02
CA VAL A 26 -14.28 -21.70 39.82
C VAL A 26 -14.30 -20.72 38.64
N GLU A 27 -13.12 -20.35 38.13
CA GLU A 27 -13.00 -19.73 36.81
C GLU A 27 -13.52 -20.75 35.80
N VAL A 28 -14.80 -20.63 35.43
CA VAL A 28 -15.35 -21.37 34.30
C VAL A 28 -14.60 -20.86 33.06
N PRO A 29 -13.81 -21.69 32.36
CA PRO A 29 -13.16 -21.25 31.14
C PRO A 29 -14.28 -20.87 30.17
N ILE A 30 -14.37 -19.59 29.82
CA ILE A 30 -15.29 -19.15 28.76
C ILE A 30 -14.89 -19.94 27.51
N PRO A 31 -15.82 -20.63 26.82
CA PRO A 31 -15.51 -21.34 25.60
C PRO A 31 -14.77 -20.42 24.65
N THR A 32 -13.54 -20.82 24.34
CA THR A 32 -12.61 -20.04 23.56
C THR A 32 -13.06 -20.14 22.10
N GLN A 33 -13.93 -19.22 21.65
CA GLN A 33 -14.45 -19.21 20.28
C GLN A 33 -13.32 -19.34 19.27
N THR A 34 -13.50 -20.26 18.32
CA THR A 34 -12.57 -20.51 17.22
C THR A 34 -12.70 -19.43 16.15
N GLY A 35 -11.69 -19.31 15.29
CA GLY A 35 -11.73 -18.36 14.17
C GLY A 35 -12.86 -18.64 13.19
N GLU A 36 -13.18 -19.91 12.97
CA GLU A 36 -14.29 -20.36 12.12
C GLU A 36 -15.65 -19.98 12.70
N GLU A 37 -15.87 -20.19 14.00
CA GLU A 37 -17.12 -19.80 14.66
C GLU A 37 -17.36 -18.29 14.59
N ILE A 38 -16.30 -17.50 14.83
CA ILE A 38 -16.35 -16.04 14.69
C ILE A 38 -16.63 -15.65 13.24
N TYR A 39 -15.97 -16.30 12.27
CA TYR A 39 -16.17 -16.05 10.86
C TYR A 39 -17.62 -16.29 10.43
N MET A 40 -18.19 -17.43 10.83
CA MET A 40 -19.57 -17.78 10.51
C MET A 40 -20.57 -16.82 11.14
N MET A 41 -20.29 -16.31 12.34
CA MET A 41 -21.16 -15.39 13.06
C MET A 41 -21.14 -13.96 12.50
N TYR A 42 -19.96 -13.45 12.12
CA TYR A 42 -19.78 -12.03 11.80
C TYR A 42 -19.41 -11.72 10.35
N CYS A 43 -18.88 -12.68 9.60
CA CYS A 43 -18.22 -12.43 8.31
C CYS A 43 -18.92 -13.12 7.13
N ALA A 44 -19.38 -14.36 7.32
CA ALA A 44 -19.91 -15.21 6.26
C ALA A 44 -21.16 -14.65 5.57
N SER A 45 -21.95 -13.81 6.24
CA SER A 45 -23.13 -13.17 5.64
C SER A 45 -22.78 -12.30 4.44
N CYS A 46 -21.60 -11.68 4.44
CA CYS A 46 -21.10 -10.86 3.32
C CYS A 46 -20.06 -11.62 2.49
N HIS A 47 -19.13 -12.33 3.13
CA HIS A 47 -18.00 -12.96 2.45
C HIS A 47 -18.25 -14.41 1.98
N GLY A 48 -19.43 -14.96 2.24
CA GLY A 48 -19.79 -16.35 1.94
C GLY A 48 -19.24 -17.32 2.99
N ALA A 49 -19.89 -18.46 3.20
CA ALA A 49 -19.41 -19.46 4.16
C ALA A 49 -18.04 -20.06 3.78
N GLN A 50 -17.72 -20.05 2.49
CA GLN A 50 -16.47 -20.56 1.93
C GLN A 50 -15.43 -19.46 1.69
N GLY A 51 -15.72 -18.21 2.07
CA GLY A 51 -14.84 -17.08 1.78
C GLY A 51 -14.71 -16.73 0.30
N ASP A 52 -15.66 -17.14 -0.54
CA ASP A 52 -15.71 -16.94 -1.99
C ASP A 52 -16.34 -15.59 -2.40
N GLY A 53 -16.72 -14.76 -1.43
CA GLY A 53 -17.39 -13.49 -1.67
C GLY A 53 -18.88 -13.62 -2.02
N ASN A 54 -19.42 -14.84 -2.04
CA ASN A 54 -20.82 -15.11 -2.35
C ASN A 54 -21.68 -15.14 -1.06
N GLY A 55 -21.64 -14.05 -0.31
CA GLY A 55 -22.48 -13.86 0.88
C GLY A 55 -23.97 -13.73 0.54
N MET A 56 -24.82 -13.97 1.54
CA MET A 56 -26.28 -13.78 1.42
C MET A 56 -26.68 -12.30 1.31
N ILE A 57 -25.85 -11.39 1.82
CA ILE A 57 -26.09 -9.95 1.74
C ILE A 57 -25.66 -9.44 0.36
N GLN A 58 -26.63 -8.91 -0.40
CA GLN A 58 -26.34 -8.25 -1.67
C GLN A 58 -25.79 -6.83 -1.42
N LEU A 59 -24.61 -6.56 -1.99
CA LEU A 59 -23.92 -5.28 -1.92
C LEU A 59 -23.73 -4.74 -3.35
N ASP A 60 -23.74 -3.42 -3.53
CA ASP A 60 -23.48 -2.78 -4.84
C ASP A 60 -22.17 -3.23 -5.47
N ARG A 61 -21.18 -3.55 -4.61
CA ARG A 61 -19.96 -4.25 -4.97
C ARG A 61 -19.84 -5.48 -4.07
N PRO A 62 -19.65 -6.69 -4.62
CA PRO A 62 -19.51 -7.90 -3.83
C PRO A 62 -18.35 -7.79 -2.84
N ALA A 63 -18.50 -8.48 -1.70
CA ALA A 63 -17.41 -8.62 -0.75
C ALA A 63 -16.22 -9.32 -1.40
N ARG A 64 -15.02 -9.16 -0.83
CA ARG A 64 -13.83 -9.81 -1.37
C ARG A 64 -13.92 -11.32 -1.19
N SER A 65 -13.62 -12.05 -2.27
CA SER A 65 -13.29 -13.47 -2.26
C SER A 65 -11.87 -13.65 -1.75
N PHE A 66 -11.72 -14.32 -0.61
CA PHE A 66 -10.43 -14.73 -0.06
C PHE A 66 -9.85 -15.91 -0.81
N VAL A 67 -10.70 -16.78 -1.37
CA VAL A 67 -10.31 -17.92 -2.22
C VAL A 67 -9.60 -17.46 -3.50
N ASP A 68 -9.98 -16.30 -4.04
CA ASP A 68 -9.31 -15.70 -5.19
C ASP A 68 -8.08 -14.84 -4.80
N GLY A 69 -7.62 -14.94 -3.55
CA GLY A 69 -6.51 -14.12 -3.03
C GLY A 69 -6.87 -12.65 -2.83
N GLY A 70 -8.16 -12.32 -2.72
CA GLY A 70 -8.64 -10.95 -2.63
C GLY A 70 -8.42 -10.29 -1.26
N PHE A 71 -7.28 -9.63 -1.07
CA PHE A 71 -6.99 -8.83 0.14
C PHE A 71 -6.67 -7.37 -0.20
N SER A 72 -7.45 -6.42 0.35
CA SER A 72 -7.31 -5.00 -0.03
C SER A 72 -6.11 -4.30 0.63
N PHE A 73 -5.64 -4.81 1.76
CA PHE A 73 -4.59 -4.18 2.58
C PHE A 73 -3.46 -5.14 3.00
N GLY A 74 -3.33 -6.27 2.31
CA GLY A 74 -2.35 -7.32 2.60
C GLY A 74 -2.99 -8.62 3.10
N ASN A 75 -2.30 -9.73 2.85
CA ASN A 75 -2.76 -11.09 3.11
C ASN A 75 -2.01 -11.78 4.27
N THR A 76 -1.22 -11.04 5.06
CA THR A 76 -0.65 -11.58 6.31
C THR A 76 -1.72 -11.58 7.39
N VAL A 77 -1.62 -12.49 8.37
CA VAL A 77 -2.53 -12.51 9.53
C VAL A 77 -2.54 -11.14 10.22
N TYR A 78 -1.39 -10.49 10.34
CA TYR A 78 -1.28 -9.14 10.90
C TYR A 78 -2.07 -8.09 10.10
N ALA A 79 -1.90 -8.04 8.78
CA ALA A 79 -2.62 -7.11 7.91
C ALA A 79 -4.14 -7.35 7.92
N ILE A 80 -4.55 -8.62 7.94
CA ILE A 80 -5.96 -9.02 8.05
C ILE A 80 -6.51 -8.58 9.41
N SER A 81 -5.81 -8.87 10.52
CA SER A 81 -6.21 -8.43 11.87
C SER A 81 -6.42 -6.91 11.95
N LYS A 82 -5.51 -6.13 11.36
CA LYS A 82 -5.62 -4.67 11.34
C LYS A 82 -6.85 -4.21 10.54
N THR A 83 -7.08 -4.83 9.38
CA THR A 83 -8.26 -4.53 8.54
C THR A 83 -9.55 -4.90 9.26
N THR A 84 -9.61 -6.07 9.90
CA THR A 84 -10.77 -6.51 10.68
C THR A 84 -11.04 -5.58 11.87
N ALA A 85 -10.00 -5.16 12.59
CA ALA A 85 -10.16 -4.25 13.72
C ALA A 85 -10.73 -2.88 13.28
N SER A 86 -10.16 -2.29 12.22
CA SER A 86 -10.49 -0.92 11.80
C SER A 86 -11.63 -0.82 10.79
N GLY A 87 -12.06 -1.93 10.18
CA GLY A 87 -12.98 -1.91 9.04
C GLY A 87 -12.36 -1.24 7.81
N ILE A 88 -13.18 -0.98 6.79
CA ILE A 88 -12.74 -0.29 5.57
C ILE A 88 -13.64 0.94 5.34
N PRO A 89 -13.17 2.16 5.68
CA PRO A 89 -13.94 3.39 5.50
C PRO A 89 -14.45 3.57 4.08
N GLY A 90 -15.70 4.05 3.94
CA GLY A 90 -16.36 4.22 2.64
C GLY A 90 -16.83 2.91 2.00
N THR A 91 -16.85 1.80 2.74
CA THR A 91 -17.41 0.52 2.29
C THR A 91 -18.38 -0.05 3.34
N PRO A 92 -19.18 -1.08 2.98
CA PRO A 92 -20.03 -1.79 3.94
C PRO A 92 -19.27 -2.63 4.99
N MET A 93 -17.93 -2.71 4.97
CA MET A 93 -17.16 -3.51 5.93
C MET A 93 -16.89 -2.72 7.23
N PRO A 94 -17.56 -3.04 8.34
CA PRO A 94 -17.47 -2.26 9.58
C PRO A 94 -16.19 -2.58 10.38
N PRO A 95 -15.81 -1.73 11.34
CA PRO A 95 -14.81 -2.06 12.35
C PRO A 95 -15.34 -3.10 13.34
N PHE A 96 -14.49 -4.04 13.75
CA PHE A 96 -14.83 -5.06 14.76
C PHE A 96 -14.06 -4.90 16.08
N ALA A 97 -13.20 -3.89 16.21
CA ALA A 97 -12.41 -3.68 17.43
C ALA A 97 -13.25 -3.47 18.71
N ASP A 98 -14.48 -2.97 18.57
CA ASP A 98 -15.40 -2.75 19.69
C ASP A 98 -16.27 -3.98 20.01
N ILE A 99 -16.26 -5.00 19.14
CA ILE A 99 -17.11 -6.20 19.23
C ILE A 99 -16.28 -7.44 19.60
N LEU A 100 -15.08 -7.53 19.05
CA LEU A 100 -14.18 -8.68 19.20
C LEU A 100 -12.90 -8.25 19.92
N THR A 101 -12.45 -9.07 20.86
CA THR A 101 -11.12 -8.90 21.46
C THR A 101 -10.01 -9.07 20.42
N GLN A 102 -8.83 -8.50 20.65
CA GLN A 102 -7.70 -8.67 19.73
C GLN A 102 -7.33 -10.15 19.49
N GLN A 103 -7.51 -11.01 20.49
CA GLN A 103 -7.27 -12.44 20.36
C GLN A 103 -8.29 -13.11 19.41
N GLN A 104 -9.58 -12.76 19.52
CA GLN A 104 -10.63 -13.21 18.60
C GLN A 104 -10.39 -12.69 17.18
N ILE A 105 -9.99 -11.42 17.04
CA ILE A 105 -9.61 -10.82 15.75
C ILE A 105 -8.47 -11.59 15.10
N ASN A 106 -7.43 -11.93 15.87
CA ASN A 106 -6.31 -12.73 15.34
C ASN A 106 -6.76 -14.14 14.93
N ARG A 107 -7.67 -14.78 15.68
CA ARG A 107 -8.19 -16.11 15.31
C ARG A 107 -9.00 -16.08 14.01
N VAL A 108 -9.93 -15.13 13.88
CA VAL A 108 -10.70 -14.99 12.65
C VAL A 108 -9.80 -14.59 11.48
N ALA A 109 -8.78 -13.77 11.71
CA ALA A 109 -7.78 -13.42 10.69
C ALA A 109 -6.99 -14.65 10.20
N THR A 110 -6.58 -15.54 11.11
CA THR A 110 -5.94 -16.82 10.75
C THR A 110 -6.87 -17.72 9.95
N HIS A 111 -8.14 -17.82 10.34
CA HIS A 111 -9.12 -18.60 9.59
C HIS A 111 -9.39 -18.00 8.20
N VAL A 112 -9.56 -16.69 8.10
CA VAL A 112 -9.69 -15.97 6.82
C VAL A 112 -8.48 -16.25 5.92
N ARG A 113 -7.26 -16.27 6.49
CA ARG A 113 -6.05 -16.60 5.73
C ARG A 113 -6.05 -18.02 5.17
N SER A 114 -6.69 -18.98 5.85
CA SER A 114 -6.77 -20.37 5.37
C SER A 114 -7.65 -20.57 4.14
N PHE A 115 -8.56 -19.64 3.81
CA PHE A 115 -9.31 -19.69 2.54
C PHE A 115 -8.44 -19.35 1.33
N SER A 116 -7.37 -18.57 1.53
CA SER A 116 -6.52 -18.09 0.43
C SER A 116 -5.59 -19.19 -0.06
N PRO A 117 -5.30 -19.23 -1.39
CA PRO A 117 -4.26 -20.08 -1.93
C PRO A 117 -2.96 -19.89 -1.14
N THR A 118 -2.31 -21.00 -0.83
CA THR A 118 -0.91 -20.97 -0.42
C THR A 118 -0.13 -20.60 -1.67
N ILE A 119 0.35 -19.37 -1.74
CA ILE A 119 1.29 -18.96 -2.79
C ILE A 119 2.56 -19.76 -2.49
N GLU A 120 2.89 -20.73 -3.36
CA GLU A 120 4.21 -21.34 -3.34
C GLU A 120 5.25 -20.23 -3.55
N ASP A 121 6.34 -20.28 -2.79
CA ASP A 121 7.43 -19.33 -2.97
C ASP A 121 7.92 -19.43 -4.41
N ALA A 122 7.70 -18.36 -5.17
CA ALA A 122 8.10 -18.29 -6.56
C ALA A 122 9.62 -18.49 -6.65
N SER A 123 10.07 -19.31 -7.60
CA SER A 123 11.49 -19.45 -7.88
C SER A 123 12.08 -18.10 -8.35
N LEU A 124 13.39 -17.90 -8.19
CA LEU A 124 14.04 -16.60 -8.47
C LEU A 124 13.82 -16.09 -9.90
N ASP A 125 13.62 -16.98 -10.86
CA ASP A 125 13.26 -16.69 -12.25
C ASP A 125 11.77 -16.32 -12.43
N GLN A 126 10.88 -16.83 -11.59
CA GLN A 126 9.45 -16.46 -11.56
C GLN A 126 9.18 -15.16 -10.77
N THR A 127 10.11 -14.75 -9.91
CA THR A 127 10.04 -13.47 -9.17
C THR A 127 10.48 -12.25 -9.97
N GLU A 128 11.14 -12.45 -11.10
CA GLU A 128 11.53 -11.35 -11.98
C GLU A 128 10.36 -10.93 -12.85
N MET A 129 10.01 -9.65 -12.76
CA MET A 129 9.12 -9.00 -13.70
C MET A 129 9.92 -8.65 -14.96
N VAL A 130 9.65 -9.31 -16.08
CA VAL A 130 10.30 -9.03 -17.36
C VAL A 130 9.38 -8.21 -18.24
N VAL A 131 9.86 -7.07 -18.72
CA VAL A 131 9.15 -6.23 -19.69
C VAL A 131 9.45 -6.77 -21.08
N VAL A 132 8.42 -7.14 -21.83
CA VAL A 132 8.57 -7.79 -23.15
C VAL A 132 8.01 -6.89 -24.24
N ASP A 133 6.68 -6.83 -24.35
CA ASP A 133 5.95 -6.24 -25.46
C ASP A 133 5.19 -4.97 -25.07
N LYS A 134 4.87 -4.82 -23.78
CA LYS A 134 4.18 -3.66 -23.21
C LYS A 134 4.82 -3.20 -21.92
N PRO A 135 4.67 -1.91 -21.56
CA PRO A 135 5.16 -1.41 -20.28
C PRO A 135 4.60 -2.19 -19.10
N LEU A 136 5.39 -2.29 -18.03
CA LEU A 136 4.96 -2.82 -16.73
C LEU A 136 5.12 -1.76 -15.65
N VAL A 137 4.25 -1.82 -14.64
CA VAL A 137 4.31 -0.95 -13.47
C VAL A 137 4.47 -1.83 -12.24
N ALA A 138 5.58 -1.64 -11.53
CA ALA A 138 5.78 -2.20 -10.20
C ALA A 138 5.47 -1.11 -9.15
N ARG A 139 4.69 -1.47 -8.13
CA ARG A 139 4.44 -0.62 -6.97
C ARG A 139 5.05 -1.28 -5.75
N GLY A 140 5.79 -0.53 -4.95
CA GLY A 140 6.44 -1.06 -3.77
C GLY A 140 7.43 -0.09 -3.16
N MET A 141 8.16 -0.56 -2.17
CA MET A 141 9.21 0.22 -1.55
C MET A 141 10.41 0.32 -2.51
N ILE A 142 10.79 1.54 -2.89
CA ILE A 142 12.04 1.77 -3.63
C ILE A 142 13.17 1.91 -2.59
N PRO A 143 14.25 1.11 -2.69
CA PRO A 143 15.39 1.23 -1.79
C PRO A 143 16.07 2.59 -1.94
N ALA A 144 16.77 3.02 -0.88
CA ALA A 144 17.60 4.22 -0.98
C ALA A 144 18.68 4.02 -2.06
N ILE A 145 18.87 5.01 -2.93
CA ILE A 145 19.88 4.95 -4.01
C ILE A 145 21.30 4.91 -3.42
N ASN A 146 21.50 5.55 -2.27
CA ASN A 146 22.74 5.49 -1.49
C ASN A 146 22.43 5.61 0.02
N SER A 147 23.45 5.54 0.88
CA SER A 147 23.31 5.57 2.34
C SER A 147 22.81 6.90 2.92
N GLU A 148 22.86 7.98 2.15
CA GLU A 148 22.48 9.33 2.59
C GLU A 148 21.02 9.65 2.26
N LEU A 149 20.43 8.92 1.31
CA LEU A 149 19.04 9.10 0.89
C LEU A 149 18.09 8.19 1.64
N GLN A 150 16.83 8.62 1.70
CA GLN A 150 15.77 7.83 2.31
C GLN A 150 15.23 6.80 1.32
N LEU A 151 14.84 5.64 1.84
CA LEU A 151 13.98 4.71 1.11
C LEU A 151 12.60 5.35 0.88
N HIS A 152 11.93 4.98 -0.21
CA HIS A 152 10.60 5.48 -0.54
C HIS A 152 9.57 4.36 -0.38
N PRO A 153 8.76 4.35 0.71
CA PRO A 153 7.81 3.26 1.00
C PRO A 153 6.71 3.10 -0.06
N ARG A 154 6.44 4.17 -0.81
CA ARG A 154 5.43 4.24 -1.87
C ARG A 154 6.10 4.68 -3.16
N GLY A 155 6.88 3.79 -3.73
CA GLY A 155 7.50 3.97 -5.03
C GLY A 155 6.65 3.39 -6.16
N ILE A 156 6.85 3.95 -7.34
CA ILE A 156 6.41 3.38 -8.61
C ILE A 156 7.64 3.21 -9.47
N VAL A 157 7.81 2.04 -10.08
CA VAL A 157 8.79 1.87 -11.14
C VAL A 157 8.05 1.44 -12.40
N ILE A 158 8.27 2.18 -13.47
CA ILE A 158 7.70 1.90 -14.80
C ILE A 158 8.82 1.29 -15.63
N GLY A 159 8.65 0.08 -16.14
CA GLY A 159 9.59 -0.54 -17.08
C GLY A 159 8.99 -0.53 -18.48
N ASN A 160 9.73 -0.04 -19.47
CA ASN A 160 9.32 0.03 -20.87
C ASN A 160 9.97 -1.09 -21.71
N PRO A 161 9.39 -1.47 -22.86
CA PRO A 161 9.97 -2.48 -23.76
C PRO A 161 11.36 -2.14 -24.31
N ASP A 162 11.76 -0.87 -24.22
CA ASP A 162 13.08 -0.35 -24.61
C ASP A 162 14.22 -0.71 -23.63
N ARG A 163 13.92 -1.48 -22.56
CA ARG A 163 14.83 -1.88 -21.47
C ARG A 163 15.26 -0.74 -20.55
N PHE A 164 14.55 0.39 -20.58
CA PHE A 164 14.65 1.40 -19.54
C PHE A 164 13.56 1.23 -18.50
N SER A 165 13.89 1.59 -17.26
CA SER A 165 12.95 1.67 -16.17
C SER A 165 13.10 2.98 -15.40
N TYR A 166 11.98 3.52 -14.95
CA TYR A 166 11.84 4.89 -14.45
C TYR A 166 11.30 4.84 -13.04
N GLU A 167 12.08 5.32 -12.08
CA GLU A 167 11.77 5.28 -10.66
C GLU A 167 11.09 6.57 -10.23
N TYR A 168 9.93 6.44 -9.61
CA TYR A 168 9.12 7.56 -9.15
C TYR A 168 8.83 7.49 -7.65
N ARG A 169 9.06 8.60 -6.95
CA ARG A 169 8.49 8.84 -5.62
C ARG A 169 7.03 9.26 -5.79
N VAL A 170 6.09 8.55 -5.15
CA VAL A 170 4.65 8.83 -5.29
C VAL A 170 4.19 10.02 -4.46
N ASP A 171 4.90 10.36 -3.38
CA ASP A 171 4.49 11.41 -2.42
C ASP A 171 4.33 12.78 -3.09
N ASP A 172 5.13 13.04 -4.12
CA ASP A 172 5.11 14.25 -4.93
C ASP A 172 5.32 14.00 -6.43
N VAL A 173 5.17 12.75 -6.88
CA VAL A 173 5.27 12.31 -8.28
C VAL A 173 6.51 12.88 -8.96
N ARG A 174 7.69 12.37 -8.55
CA ARG A 174 9.00 12.82 -9.06
C ARG A 174 9.80 11.65 -9.59
N LEU A 175 10.35 11.83 -10.80
CA LEU A 175 11.33 10.94 -11.39
C LEU A 175 12.65 11.06 -10.63
N LEU A 176 13.08 10.00 -9.97
CA LEU A 176 14.30 9.95 -9.16
C LEU A 176 15.51 9.52 -10.00
N SER A 177 15.32 8.47 -10.78
CA SER A 177 16.37 7.83 -11.57
C SER A 177 15.78 7.07 -12.75
N VAL A 178 16.64 6.84 -13.74
CA VAL A 178 16.39 5.93 -14.86
C VAL A 178 17.44 4.84 -14.82
N ARG A 179 17.00 3.59 -14.98
CA ARG A 179 17.84 2.41 -15.04
C ARG A 179 17.75 1.74 -16.40
N GLN A 180 18.83 1.10 -16.83
CA GLN A 180 18.88 0.30 -18.05
C GLN A 180 19.20 -1.16 -17.73
N GLY A 181 18.46 -2.09 -18.34
CA GLY A 181 18.72 -3.52 -18.23
C GLY A 181 17.48 -4.32 -17.82
N ARG A 182 17.70 -5.32 -16.97
CA ARG A 182 16.60 -6.11 -16.36
C ARG A 182 15.75 -5.21 -15.48
N PHE A 183 14.46 -5.51 -15.35
CA PHE A 183 13.52 -4.61 -14.70
C PHE A 183 13.56 -4.76 -13.18
N ILE A 184 12.77 -5.67 -12.60
CA ILE A 184 12.64 -5.80 -11.15
C ILE A 184 12.53 -7.26 -10.76
N ARG A 185 13.14 -7.62 -9.63
CA ARG A 185 12.83 -8.84 -8.91
C ARG A 185 12.05 -8.52 -7.64
N ARG A 186 11.02 -9.31 -7.37
CA ARG A 186 10.23 -9.21 -6.15
C ARG A 186 10.22 -10.54 -5.42
N VAL A 187 11.00 -10.60 -4.35
CA VAL A 187 11.18 -11.81 -3.54
C VAL A 187 10.08 -12.02 -2.50
N ASP A 188 9.29 -10.98 -2.18
CA ASP A 188 8.15 -11.11 -1.28
C ASP A 188 6.88 -10.43 -1.79
N TRP A 189 5.77 -11.14 -1.66
CA TRP A 189 4.43 -10.66 -2.00
C TRP A 189 3.57 -10.39 -0.76
N GLY A 190 4.17 -10.46 0.44
CA GLY A 190 3.52 -10.23 1.72
C GLY A 190 3.42 -8.74 2.09
N GLU A 191 2.34 -8.37 2.78
CA GLU A 191 1.99 -7.00 3.19
C GLU A 191 1.98 -5.96 2.05
N ARG A 192 1.38 -4.79 2.29
CA ARG A 192 1.13 -3.78 1.26
C ARG A 192 2.43 -3.09 0.81
N GLY A 193 3.27 -3.78 0.04
CA GLY A 193 4.53 -3.24 -0.49
C GLY A 193 5.74 -4.15 -0.38
N GLY A 194 5.67 -5.22 0.43
CA GLY A 194 6.79 -6.14 0.66
C GLY A 194 8.07 -5.45 1.14
N SER A 195 9.14 -6.22 1.10
CA SER A 195 10.54 -5.80 1.15
C SER A 195 10.81 -4.82 0.01
N PRO A 196 11.89 -4.01 0.12
CA PRO A 196 12.35 -3.18 -0.98
C PRO A 196 12.42 -3.95 -2.30
N LEU A 197 11.94 -3.32 -3.37
CA LEU A 197 12.05 -3.88 -4.73
C LEU A 197 13.53 -4.05 -5.07
N GLU A 198 13.90 -5.21 -5.61
CA GLU A 198 15.23 -5.43 -6.15
C GLU A 198 15.26 -4.88 -7.58
N LEU A 199 15.82 -3.68 -7.74
CA LEU A 199 15.94 -3.01 -9.02
C LEU A 199 17.17 -3.54 -9.77
N LEU A 200 16.96 -4.27 -10.86
CA LEU A 200 18.01 -5.09 -11.49
C LEU A 200 18.87 -4.31 -12.50
N GLY A 201 18.33 -3.26 -13.11
CA GLY A 201 19.04 -2.44 -14.10
C GLY A 201 20.06 -1.50 -13.46
N GLY A 202 21.13 -1.17 -14.18
CA GLY A 202 22.11 -0.16 -13.73
C GLY A 202 21.54 1.26 -13.86
N ILE A 203 21.83 2.15 -12.90
CA ILE A 203 21.41 3.55 -12.98
C ILE A 203 22.18 4.23 -14.11
N VAL A 204 21.44 4.85 -15.03
CA VAL A 204 21.97 5.58 -16.20
C VAL A 204 21.62 7.06 -16.16
N VAL A 205 20.59 7.45 -15.41
CA VAL A 205 20.24 8.84 -15.09
C VAL A 205 19.91 8.91 -13.61
N LEU A 206 20.41 9.94 -12.95
CA LEU A 206 20.13 10.27 -11.56
C LEU A 206 19.69 11.74 -11.52
N VAL A 207 18.42 11.98 -11.20
CA VAL A 207 17.84 13.33 -11.24
C VAL A 207 18.13 14.00 -9.90
N GLU A 208 18.91 15.09 -9.90
CA GLU A 208 19.30 15.84 -8.70
C GLU A 208 19.77 14.92 -7.56
N GLU A 209 20.76 14.09 -7.87
CA GLU A 209 21.34 13.10 -6.95
C GLU A 209 20.30 12.13 -6.35
N GLY A 210 19.16 11.93 -7.00
CA GLY A 210 18.11 11.00 -6.57
C GLY A 210 17.10 11.61 -5.61
N ASN A 211 17.17 12.91 -5.34
CA ASN A 211 16.21 13.62 -4.50
C ASN A 211 15.80 14.96 -5.12
N PRO A 212 15.08 14.93 -6.24
CA PRO A 212 14.69 16.14 -6.96
C PRO A 212 13.71 17.01 -6.17
N ALA A 213 13.84 18.31 -6.41
CA ALA A 213 12.98 19.34 -5.84
C ALA A 213 11.59 19.40 -6.52
N GLY A 214 10.72 20.26 -5.99
CA GLY A 214 9.41 20.52 -6.58
C GLY A 214 9.54 21.25 -7.92
N MET A 215 8.96 20.69 -8.99
CA MET A 215 9.05 21.28 -10.33
C MET A 215 8.00 22.36 -10.61
N PHE A 216 6.93 22.47 -9.83
CA PHE A 216 5.80 23.34 -10.16
C PHE A 216 5.42 24.25 -9.00
N SER A 217 5.09 25.50 -9.33
CA SER A 217 4.53 26.47 -8.40
C SER A 217 3.45 27.31 -9.07
N THR A 218 2.61 27.95 -8.27
CA THR A 218 1.67 28.97 -8.75
C THR A 218 2.43 30.17 -9.34
N GLN A 219 1.78 30.98 -10.15
CA GLN A 219 2.39 32.20 -10.69
C GLN A 219 2.90 33.17 -9.61
N SER A 220 2.29 33.17 -8.42
CA SER A 220 2.72 33.96 -7.25
C SER A 220 3.81 33.28 -6.41
N GLY A 221 4.34 32.13 -6.82
CA GLY A 221 5.41 31.40 -6.12
C GLY A 221 4.95 30.47 -5.00
N GLY A 222 3.64 30.27 -4.80
CA GLY A 222 3.10 29.29 -3.86
C GLY A 222 3.34 27.84 -4.33
N THR A 223 3.69 26.95 -3.40
CA THR A 223 3.98 25.54 -3.67
C THR A 223 2.75 24.76 -4.15
N LEU A 224 2.94 23.93 -5.18
CA LEU A 224 1.93 22.97 -5.65
C LEU A 224 2.34 21.56 -5.28
N ARG A 225 1.39 20.78 -4.74
CA ARG A 225 1.60 19.35 -4.47
C ARG A 225 1.14 18.55 -5.68
N ALA A 226 1.94 17.56 -6.10
CA ALA A 226 1.46 16.61 -7.09
C ALA A 226 0.72 15.46 -6.40
N GLN A 227 -0.40 15.03 -7.00
CA GLN A 227 -1.18 13.90 -6.54
C GLN A 227 -1.34 12.90 -7.68
N LEU A 228 -0.72 11.73 -7.53
CA LEU A 228 -0.86 10.63 -8.48
C LEU A 228 -2.34 10.26 -8.68
N ARG A 229 -2.75 10.19 -9.95
CA ARG A 229 -4.10 9.78 -10.37
C ARG A 229 -4.10 8.38 -10.97
N ALA A 230 -3.17 8.11 -11.89
CA ALA A 230 -3.12 6.84 -12.60
C ALA A 230 -1.74 6.54 -13.18
N THR A 231 -1.53 5.27 -13.49
CA THR A 231 -0.44 4.77 -14.35
C THR A 231 -1.07 3.97 -15.47
N ASN A 232 -0.69 4.20 -16.73
CA ASN A 232 -1.22 3.49 -17.89
C ASN A 232 -0.08 2.77 -18.63
N THR A 233 -0.33 1.52 -19.02
CA THR A 233 0.62 0.65 -19.74
C THR A 233 0.02 0.05 -21.01
N MET A 234 -1.12 0.57 -21.48
CA MET A 234 -1.80 0.11 -22.70
C MET A 234 -1.17 0.69 -23.98
N GLN A 235 -0.19 1.58 -23.86
CA GLN A 235 0.53 2.20 -24.98
C GLN A 235 1.96 1.66 -25.05
N GLU A 236 2.71 2.09 -26.06
CA GLU A 236 4.12 1.71 -26.27
C GLU A 236 5.00 2.04 -25.06
N TYR A 237 4.76 3.20 -24.43
CA TYR A 237 5.46 3.66 -23.24
C TYR A 237 4.51 3.84 -22.06
N GLY A 238 5.01 3.58 -20.86
CA GLY A 238 4.24 3.78 -19.64
C GLY A 238 3.99 5.26 -19.38
N ILE A 239 2.77 5.58 -18.95
CA ILE A 239 2.32 6.96 -18.69
C ILE A 239 1.98 7.11 -17.22
N ILE A 240 2.47 8.16 -16.59
CA ILE A 240 2.04 8.59 -15.25
C ILE A 240 1.13 9.80 -15.37
N LYS A 241 0.00 9.79 -14.66
CA LYS A 241 -0.96 10.90 -14.64
C LYS A 241 -1.14 11.40 -13.22
N TYR A 242 -1.07 12.70 -13.02
CA TYR A 242 -1.18 13.32 -11.71
C TYR A 242 -1.78 14.73 -11.80
N ASP A 243 -2.40 15.17 -10.71
CA ASP A 243 -2.93 16.52 -10.58
C ASP A 243 -1.97 17.37 -9.75
N LEU A 244 -1.81 18.64 -10.14
CA LEU A 244 -1.19 19.66 -9.30
C LEU A 244 -2.29 20.31 -8.45
N ILE A 245 -2.13 20.30 -7.13
CA ILE A 245 -3.10 20.83 -6.18
C ILE A 245 -2.49 21.93 -5.31
N THR A 246 -3.28 22.96 -5.00
CA THR A 246 -2.93 23.98 -4.02
C THR A 246 -2.95 23.40 -2.60
N GLN A 247 -2.49 24.19 -1.62
CA GLN A 247 -2.62 23.84 -0.20
C GLN A 247 -4.08 23.68 0.26
N ASN A 248 -5.02 24.34 -0.41
CA ASN A 248 -6.45 24.25 -0.12
C ASN A 248 -7.12 23.05 -0.80
N GLY A 249 -6.38 22.29 -1.62
CA GLY A 249 -6.88 21.11 -2.33
C GLY A 249 -7.46 21.40 -3.73
N ASP A 250 -7.37 22.63 -4.21
CA ASP A 250 -7.86 22.98 -5.55
C ASP A 250 -6.91 22.44 -6.62
N VAL A 251 -7.46 21.74 -7.62
CA VAL A 251 -6.68 21.24 -8.77
C VAL A 251 -6.43 22.37 -9.75
N VAL A 252 -5.16 22.76 -9.94
CA VAL A 252 -4.73 23.86 -10.82
C VAL A 252 -4.27 23.38 -12.19
N ALA A 253 -3.77 22.14 -12.28
CA ALA A 253 -3.39 21.53 -13.55
C ALA A 253 -3.45 20.00 -13.46
N SER A 254 -3.62 19.34 -14.59
CA SER A 254 -3.47 17.89 -14.73
C SER A 254 -2.29 17.60 -15.67
N ILE A 255 -1.40 16.70 -15.25
CA ILE A 255 -0.21 16.30 -15.98
C ILE A 255 -0.34 14.87 -16.46
N SER A 256 0.05 14.63 -17.71
CA SER A 256 0.33 13.31 -18.27
C SER A 256 1.79 13.28 -18.69
N GLU A 257 2.56 12.40 -18.06
CA GLU A 257 4.01 12.31 -18.23
C GLU A 257 4.42 10.96 -18.80
N THR A 258 5.35 10.99 -19.76
CA THR A 258 5.91 9.82 -20.43
C THR A 258 7.42 10.03 -20.59
N CYS A 259 8.22 9.00 -20.28
CA CYS A 259 9.65 9.01 -20.56
C CYS A 259 9.99 8.13 -21.77
N ILE A 260 10.81 8.66 -22.68
CA ILE A 260 11.16 8.02 -23.96
C ILE A 260 12.65 8.20 -24.24
N PRO A 261 13.40 7.16 -24.66
CA PRO A 261 14.78 7.31 -25.09
C PRO A 261 14.88 7.95 -26.48
N THR A 262 15.89 8.80 -26.71
CA THR A 262 16.13 9.40 -28.03
C THR A 262 16.81 8.42 -28.99
N THR A 263 16.50 8.55 -30.28
CA THR A 263 17.16 7.82 -31.36
C THR A 263 18.32 8.66 -31.90
N GLY A 264 19.51 8.51 -31.33
CA GLY A 264 20.70 9.28 -31.71
C GLY A 264 22.01 8.55 -31.40
N THR A 265 23.15 9.15 -31.77
CA THR A 265 24.49 8.60 -31.50
C THR A 265 24.78 8.50 -30.00
N ARG A 266 24.22 9.41 -29.20
CA ARG A 266 24.18 9.33 -27.74
C ARG A 266 22.71 9.28 -27.30
N THR A 267 22.32 8.19 -26.64
CA THR A 267 20.98 8.06 -26.09
C THR A 267 20.80 9.05 -24.93
N LEU A 268 19.71 9.81 -24.98
CA LEU A 268 19.21 10.68 -23.91
C LEU A 268 17.83 10.17 -23.50
N ILE A 269 17.33 10.63 -22.36
CA ILE A 269 15.96 10.35 -21.93
C ILE A 269 15.14 11.64 -21.99
N GLU A 270 14.11 11.66 -22.82
CA GLU A 270 13.11 12.73 -22.86
C GLU A 270 11.97 12.40 -21.89
N GLN A 271 11.83 13.19 -20.84
CA GLN A 271 10.66 13.25 -19.98
C GLN A 271 9.68 14.27 -20.57
N ARG A 272 8.64 13.77 -21.24
CA ARG A 272 7.61 14.58 -21.89
C ARG A 272 6.42 14.77 -20.97
N LEU A 273 6.04 16.02 -20.76
CA LEU A 273 4.94 16.45 -19.90
C LEU A 273 3.87 17.10 -20.77
N ILE A 274 2.69 16.49 -20.82
CA ILE A 274 1.49 17.13 -21.33
C ILE A 274 0.76 17.75 -20.13
N ILE A 275 0.76 19.08 -20.08
CA ILE A 275 0.24 19.90 -18.99
C ILE A 275 -1.09 20.49 -19.44
N ASP A 276 -2.19 20.21 -18.74
CA ASP A 276 -3.47 20.88 -18.92
C ASP A 276 -3.73 21.78 -17.71
N ALA A 277 -3.36 23.06 -17.83
CA ALA A 277 -3.39 24.03 -16.75
C ALA A 277 -4.70 24.84 -16.78
N LYS A 278 -5.39 24.95 -15.64
CA LYS A 278 -6.59 25.78 -15.51
C LYS A 278 -6.26 27.26 -15.33
N GLU A 279 -5.07 27.54 -14.81
CA GLU A 279 -4.53 28.86 -14.57
C GLU A 279 -3.02 28.86 -14.83
N PRO A 280 -2.38 30.03 -15.02
CA PRO A 280 -0.93 30.08 -15.25
C PRO A 280 -0.12 29.52 -14.09
N ILE A 281 0.84 28.65 -14.39
CA ILE A 281 1.76 28.05 -13.42
C ILE A 281 3.22 28.26 -13.83
N LEU A 282 4.14 28.17 -12.89
CA LEU A 282 5.58 28.18 -13.16
C LEU A 282 6.10 26.74 -13.14
N ILE A 283 7.01 26.42 -14.05
CA ILE A 283 7.78 25.19 -14.05
C ILE A 283 9.26 25.53 -13.78
N GLN A 284 9.89 24.77 -12.90
CA GLN A 284 11.31 24.82 -12.58
C GLN A 284 11.87 23.42 -12.84
N PRO A 285 12.45 23.18 -14.01
CA PRO A 285 13.01 21.88 -14.33
C PRO A 285 14.26 21.60 -13.46
N PRO A 286 14.62 20.32 -13.25
CA PRO A 286 15.79 19.95 -12.46
C PRO A 286 17.07 20.60 -12.96
N SER A 287 17.98 20.95 -12.04
CA SER A 287 19.22 21.69 -12.33
C SER A 287 20.18 21.01 -13.32
N SER A 288 20.06 19.69 -13.52
CA SER A 288 20.86 18.89 -14.45
C SER A 288 20.33 18.84 -15.89
N THR A 289 19.34 19.65 -16.24
CA THR A 289 18.60 19.53 -17.51
C THR A 289 18.95 20.67 -18.50
N ASP A 290 19.08 20.32 -19.78
CA ASP A 290 19.29 21.30 -20.85
C ASP A 290 17.94 21.81 -21.33
N VAL A 291 17.41 22.83 -20.65
CA VAL A 291 16.12 23.44 -20.98
C VAL A 291 16.36 24.83 -21.55
N SER A 292 15.96 25.03 -22.80
CA SER A 292 16.24 26.26 -23.55
C SER A 292 15.38 27.46 -23.14
N ASN A 293 14.23 27.27 -22.48
CA ASN A 293 13.39 28.33 -21.87
C ASN A 293 12.23 27.70 -21.08
N ALA A 294 12.09 27.96 -19.78
CA ALA A 294 10.82 27.62 -19.10
C ALA A 294 10.51 28.45 -17.86
N PRO A 295 9.89 29.65 -18.01
CA PRO A 295 9.55 30.47 -16.86
C PRO A 295 8.04 30.71 -16.65
N LEU A 296 7.13 30.27 -17.52
CA LEU A 296 5.67 30.37 -17.30
C LEU A 296 4.92 29.43 -18.25
N ILE A 297 3.97 28.66 -17.73
CA ILE A 297 3.00 27.86 -18.50
C ILE A 297 1.64 28.57 -18.40
N PRO A 298 1.09 29.12 -19.49
CA PRO A 298 -0.25 29.70 -19.51
C PRO A 298 -1.35 28.68 -19.20
N ALA A 299 -2.57 29.17 -18.99
CA ALA A 299 -3.75 28.31 -18.94
C ALA A 299 -3.99 27.66 -20.31
N GLY A 300 -4.41 26.40 -20.29
CA GLY A 300 -4.62 25.56 -21.46
C GLY A 300 -3.66 24.37 -21.50
N LYS A 301 -3.65 23.71 -22.66
CA LYS A 301 -2.87 22.50 -22.87
C LYS A 301 -1.52 22.81 -23.52
N HIS A 302 -0.45 22.40 -22.87
CA HIS A 302 0.93 22.63 -23.29
C HIS A 302 1.74 21.33 -23.24
N GLU A 303 2.71 21.19 -24.16
CA GLU A 303 3.71 20.14 -24.10
C GLU A 303 5.03 20.75 -23.62
N PHE A 304 5.70 20.05 -22.72
CA PHE A 304 6.99 20.43 -22.18
C PHE A 304 7.92 19.22 -22.13
N ILE A 305 9.15 19.37 -22.59
CA ILE A 305 10.10 18.27 -22.68
C ILE A 305 11.33 18.60 -21.83
N ILE A 306 11.66 17.70 -20.92
CA ILE A 306 12.88 17.74 -20.12
C ILE A 306 13.79 16.64 -20.64
N THR A 307 15.01 17.01 -21.04
CA THR A 307 15.99 16.07 -21.56
C THR A 307 17.04 15.77 -20.51
N HIS A 308 17.18 14.48 -20.18
CA HIS A 308 18.17 13.98 -19.23
C HIS A 308 19.31 13.30 -19.97
N ALA A 309 20.55 13.70 -19.65
CA ALA A 309 21.73 13.06 -20.19
C ALA A 309 22.00 11.73 -19.50
N ILE A 310 22.28 10.69 -20.27
CA ILE A 310 22.75 9.41 -19.74
C ILE A 310 24.23 9.51 -19.38
N TYR A 311 24.58 9.03 -18.18
CA TYR A 311 25.96 8.85 -17.75
C TYR A 311 26.59 7.65 -18.49
N GLU A 312 27.71 7.87 -19.18
CA GLU A 312 28.57 6.81 -19.70
C GLU A 312 29.53 6.35 -18.58
N GLY A 313 28.98 5.80 -17.50
CA GLY A 313 29.75 5.33 -16.36
C GLY A 313 29.51 3.84 -16.13
N ASN A 314 30.55 3.02 -16.29
CA ASN A 314 30.56 1.61 -15.91
C ASN A 314 30.03 1.43 -14.48
N THR A 315 28.79 0.96 -14.33
CA THR A 315 28.30 0.44 -13.07
C THR A 315 28.82 -0.99 -12.93
N LYS A 316 29.87 -1.13 -12.11
CA LYS A 316 30.27 -2.41 -11.52
C LYS A 316 29.19 -2.90 -10.56
#